data_AF-A0A932P2D5-F1
#
_entry.id   AF-A0A932P2D5-F1
#
_cell.length_a   1.000
_cell.length_b   1.000
_cell.length_c   1.000
_cell.angle_alpha   90.00
_cell.angle_beta   90.00
_cell.angle_gamma   90.00
#
_symmetry.space_group_name_H-M   'P 1'
#
loop_
_entity.id
_entity.type
_entity.pdbx_description
1 polymer ?
#
loop_
_entity_poly.entity_id
_entity_poly.type
_entity_poly.pdbx_seq_one_letter_code
_entity_poly.pdbx_strand_id
1 'polypeptide(L)'
;MSSTERLVVLLTRKEKASIAAKAKSAKLTMGEFVRRATGTYDPSEDGSLLEGLITQVEKSTAQANKALDGALKAIAESNKRIAGRQQVARAKRTVKKAA
;
A
#
# COMPACT_ATOMS: atom_id res chain seq x y z
N MET A 1 34.89 2.43 -29.54
CA MET A 1 34.45 3.84 -29.60
C MET A 1 32.95 3.86 -29.31
N SER A 2 32.47 4.60 -28.31
CA SER A 2 31.01 4.77 -28.15
C SER A 2 30.53 5.79 -29.18
N SER A 3 29.90 5.32 -30.25
CA SER A 3 29.33 6.20 -31.27
C SER A 3 28.04 6.82 -30.72
N THR A 4 28.08 8.11 -30.36
CA THR A 4 26.88 8.86 -29.98
C THR A 4 26.26 9.49 -31.22
N GLU A 5 24.96 9.30 -31.45
CA GLU A 5 24.21 9.89 -32.55
C GLU A 5 23.28 11.01 -32.09
N ARG A 6 22.90 11.90 -33.02
CA ARG A 6 21.96 13.00 -32.73
C ARG A 6 20.54 12.54 -32.97
N LEU A 7 19.68 12.75 -31.98
CA LEU A 7 18.24 12.61 -32.10
C LEU A 7 17.60 14.00 -32.23
N VAL A 8 16.97 14.28 -33.37
CA VAL A 8 16.23 15.54 -33.62
C VAL A 8 14.74 15.24 -33.62
N VAL A 9 14.00 15.83 -32.69
CA VAL A 9 12.55 15.65 -32.55
C VAL A 9 11.88 17.01 -32.62
N LEU A 10 10.86 17.12 -33.46
CA LEU A 10 10.02 18.31 -33.53
C LEU A 10 9.05 18.32 -32.34
N LEU A 11 9.03 19.43 -31.61
CA LEU A 11 8.18 19.63 -30.45
C LEU A 11 7.39 20.93 -30.63
N THR A 12 6.16 20.94 -30.15
CA THR A 12 5.45 22.20 -29.93
C THR A 12 6.18 23.05 -28.88
N ARG A 13 5.91 24.36 -28.88
CA ARG A 13 6.47 25.27 -27.87
C ARG A 13 6.11 24.83 -26.45
N LYS A 14 4.89 24.34 -26.25
CA LYS A 14 4.38 23.89 -24.95
C LYS A 14 5.11 22.64 -24.45
N GLU A 15 5.32 21.64 -25.32
CA GLU A 15 6.04 20.42 -24.97
C GLU A 15 7.50 20.73 -24.63
N LYS A 16 8.18 21.54 -25.44
CA LYS A 16 9.57 21.95 -25.18
C LYS A 16 9.70 22.66 -23.83
N ALA A 17 8.77 23.56 -23.50
CA ALA A 17 8.75 24.25 -22.21
C ALA A 17 8.51 23.29 -21.04
N SER A 18 7.60 22.32 -21.20
CA SER A 18 7.33 21.30 -20.17
C SER A 18 8.56 20.43 -19.91
N ILE A 19 9.24 19.96 -20.96
CA ILE A 19 10.48 19.17 -20.85
C ILE A 19 11.58 20.00 -20.18
N ALA A 20 11.74 21.27 -20.54
CA ALA A 20 12.72 22.16 -19.92
C ALA A 20 12.45 22.35 -18.42
N ALA A 21 11.19 22.53 -18.03
CA ALA A 21 10.80 22.66 -16.62
C ALA A 21 11.09 21.39 -15.82
N LYS A 22 10.76 20.21 -16.37
CA LYS A 22 11.04 18.91 -15.73
C LYS A 22 12.54 18.61 -15.63
N ALA A 23 13.30 18.93 -16.67
CA ALA A 23 14.76 18.79 -16.63
C ALA A 23 15.37 19.70 -15.55
N LYS A 24 14.89 20.95 -15.44
CA LYS A 24 15.34 21.91 -14.41
C LYS A 24 15.00 21.42 -12.99
N SER A 25 13.79 20.92 -12.75
CA SER A 25 13.41 20.40 -11.43
C SER A 25 14.24 19.16 -11.05
N ALA A 26 14.60 18.33 -12.03
CA ALA A 26 15.49 17.18 -11.84
C ALA A 26 16.98 17.54 -11.78
N LYS A 27 17.35 18.82 -11.94
CA LYS A 27 18.75 19.30 -12.04
C LYS A 27 19.55 18.61 -13.16
N LEU A 28 18.90 18.31 -14.27
CA LEU A 28 19.48 17.67 -15.45
C LEU A 28 19.44 18.62 -16.66
N THR A 29 20.29 18.37 -17.65
CA THR A 29 20.12 18.99 -18.97
C THR A 29 18.92 18.37 -19.67
N MET A 30 18.30 19.09 -20.62
CA MET A 30 17.15 18.55 -21.37
C MET A 30 17.50 17.25 -22.10
N GLY A 31 18.70 17.17 -22.71
CA GLY A 31 19.14 15.97 -23.43
C GLY A 31 19.37 14.78 -22.50
N GLU A 32 19.94 15.00 -21.32
CA GLU A 32 20.13 13.94 -20.32
C GLU A 32 18.79 13.50 -19.71
N PHE A 33 17.91 14.45 -19.43
CA PHE A 33 16.56 14.17 -18.94
C PHE A 33 15.78 13.29 -19.93
N VAL A 34 15.78 13.66 -21.22
CA VAL A 34 15.10 12.88 -22.27
C VAL A 34 15.75 11.52 -22.43
N ARG A 35 17.08 11.42 -22.51
CA ARG A 35 17.79 10.14 -22.62
C ARG A 35 17.44 9.17 -21.47
N ARG A 36 17.38 9.66 -20.23
CA ARG A 36 16.97 8.84 -19.08
C ARG A 36 15.51 8.45 -19.18
N ALA A 37 14.63 9.41 -19.44
CA ALA A 37 13.19 9.16 -19.54
C ALA A 37 12.86 8.13 -20.62
N THR A 38 13.54 8.18 -21.78
CA THR A 38 13.37 7.20 -22.85
C THR A 38 13.97 5.83 -22.50
N GLY A 39 15.06 5.80 -21.73
CA GLY A 39 15.68 4.55 -21.30
C GLY A 39 14.86 3.78 -20.26
N THR A 40 14.01 4.49 -19.50
CA THR A 40 13.07 3.90 -18.52
C THR A 40 11.66 3.75 -19.06
N TYR A 41 11.40 4.19 -20.30
CA TYR A 41 10.06 4.09 -20.87
C TYR A 41 9.84 2.66 -21.37
N ASP A 42 9.19 1.86 -20.55
CA ASP A 42 8.67 0.55 -20.92
C ASP A 42 7.14 0.57 -20.83
N PRO A 43 6.42 0.60 -21.96
CA PRO A 43 4.96 0.61 -21.96
C PRO A 43 4.34 -0.71 -21.45
N SER A 44 5.13 -1.77 -21.27
CA SER A 44 4.70 -3.07 -20.74
C SER A 44 4.94 -3.24 -19.23
N GLU A 45 5.95 -2.59 -18.65
CA GLU A 45 6.24 -2.68 -17.20
C GLU A 45 5.22 -1.94 -16.33
N ASP A 46 4.68 -0.81 -16.81
CA ASP A 46 3.76 0.03 -16.02
C ASP A 46 2.47 -0.69 -15.60
N GLY A 47 2.00 -1.68 -16.36
CA GLY A 47 0.81 -2.47 -16.00
C GLY A 47 1.11 -3.53 -14.95
N SER A 48 2.16 -4.31 -15.16
CA SER A 48 2.46 -5.51 -14.35
C SER A 48 2.92 -5.20 -12.92
N LEU A 49 3.70 -4.13 -12.73
CA LEU A 49 4.13 -3.68 -11.41
C LEU A 49 2.96 -3.17 -10.57
N LEU A 50 2.05 -2.42 -11.21
CA LEU A 50 0.86 -1.90 -10.55
C LEU A 50 -0.08 -3.03 -10.13
N GLU A 51 -0.26 -4.02 -11.01
CA GLU A 51 -1.10 -5.18 -10.76
C GLU A 51 -0.54 -6.09 -9.65
N GLY A 52 0.79 -6.26 -9.60
CA GLY A 52 1.47 -6.94 -8.50
C GLY A 52 1.29 -6.25 -7.16
N LEU A 53 1.34 -4.91 -7.13
CA LEU A 53 1.09 -4.13 -5.91
C LEU A 53 -0.36 -4.26 -5.44
N ILE A 54 -1.33 -4.16 -6.36
CA ILE A 54 -2.76 -4.34 -6.06
C ILE A 54 -2.98 -5.72 -5.43
N THR A 55 -2.47 -6.78 -6.07
CA THR A 55 -2.59 -8.16 -5.58
C THR A 55 -2.03 -8.31 -4.16
N GLN A 56 -0.88 -7.69 -3.88
CA GLN A 56 -0.26 -7.75 -2.57
C GLN A 56 -1.07 -7.00 -1.50
N VAL A 57 -1.66 -5.85 -1.85
CA VAL A 57 -2.54 -5.07 -0.95
C VAL A 57 -3.83 -5.82 -0.64
N GLU A 58 -4.45 -6.46 -1.64
CA GLU A 58 -5.64 -7.30 -1.43
C GLU A 58 -5.34 -8.47 -0.49
N LYS A 59 -4.21 -9.15 -0.73
CA LYS A 59 -3.77 -10.27 0.12
C LYS A 59 -3.51 -9.84 1.56
N SER A 60 -2.80 -8.73 1.78
CA SER A 60 -2.52 -8.25 3.14
C SER A 60 -3.79 -7.79 3.85
N THR A 61 -4.72 -7.16 3.13
CA THR A 61 -6.02 -6.74 3.66
C THR A 61 -6.87 -7.94 4.07
N ALA A 62 -6.94 -8.99 3.25
CA ALA A 62 -7.66 -10.21 3.57
C ALA A 62 -7.07 -10.91 4.82
N GLN A 63 -5.75 -10.94 4.95
CA GLN A 63 -5.06 -11.49 6.12
C GLN A 63 -5.35 -10.67 7.39
N ALA A 64 -5.31 -9.33 7.29
CA ALA A 64 -5.62 -8.44 8.40
C ALA A 64 -7.08 -8.63 8.87
N ASN A 65 -8.04 -8.68 7.94
CA ASN A 65 -9.44 -8.93 8.25
C ASN A 65 -9.63 -10.26 8.99
N LYS A 66 -9.01 -11.34 8.49
CA LYS A 66 -9.06 -12.65 9.15
C LYS A 66 -8.48 -12.63 10.57
N ALA A 67 -7.40 -11.88 10.78
CA ALA A 67 -6.80 -11.73 12.11
C ALA A 67 -7.72 -10.95 13.06
N LEU A 68 -8.35 -9.88 12.56
CA LEU A 68 -9.32 -9.09 13.32
C LEU A 68 -10.54 -9.92 13.72
N ASP A 69 -11.09 -10.70 12.79
CA ASP A 69 -12.21 -11.61 13.07
C ASP A 69 -11.86 -12.63 14.16
N GLY A 70 -10.65 -13.20 14.09
CA GLY A 70 -10.14 -14.10 15.12
C GLY A 70 -10.02 -13.44 16.48
N ALA A 71 -9.48 -12.22 16.54
CA ALA A 71 -9.35 -11.45 17.78
C ALA A 71 -10.72 -11.11 18.38
N LEU A 72 -11.67 -10.64 17.56
CA LEU A 72 -13.02 -10.33 18.00
C LEU A 72 -13.74 -11.56 18.56
N LYS A 73 -13.58 -12.71 17.90
CA LYS A 73 -14.14 -13.98 18.39
C LYS A 73 -13.54 -14.39 19.74
N ALA A 74 -12.22 -14.30 19.89
CA ALA A 74 -11.55 -14.60 21.16
C ALA A 74 -11.99 -13.67 22.30
N ILE A 75 -12.18 -12.37 22.01
CA ILE A 75 -12.71 -11.40 22.98
C ILE A 75 -14.14 -11.79 23.38
N ALA A 76 -15.00 -12.13 22.42
CA ALA A 76 -16.38 -12.55 22.70
C ALA A 76 -16.45 -13.80 23.58
N GLU A 77 -15.65 -14.82 23.29
CA GLU A 77 -15.55 -16.05 24.10
C GLU A 77 -15.01 -15.76 25.51
N SER A 78 -14.01 -14.87 25.62
CA SER A 78 -13.48 -14.45 26.91
C SER A 78 -14.53 -13.72 27.75
N ASN A 79 -15.27 -12.78 27.15
CA ASN A 79 -16.34 -12.06 27.81
C ASN A 79 -17.44 -13.01 28.30
N LYS A 80 -17.83 -14.01 27.50
CA LYS A 80 -18.78 -15.05 27.91
C LYS A 80 -18.30 -15.83 29.13
N ARG A 81 -17.03 -16.24 29.16
CA ARG A 81 -16.42 -16.95 30.28
C ARG A 81 -16.35 -16.10 31.56
N ILE A 82 -16.01 -14.82 31.43
CA ILE A 82 -15.99 -13.88 32.56
C ILE A 82 -17.41 -13.72 33.13
N ALA A 83 -18.41 -13.52 32.28
CA ALA A 83 -19.80 -13.39 32.71
C ALA A 83 -20.29 -14.64 33.46
N GLY A 84 -19.99 -15.84 32.96
CA GLY A 84 -20.33 -17.10 33.64
C GLY A 84 -19.70 -17.20 35.03
N ARG A 85 -18.41 -16.86 35.17
CA ARG A 85 -17.72 -16.84 36.47
C ARG A 85 -18.32 -15.81 37.43
N GLN A 86 -18.71 -14.63 36.93
CA GLN A 86 -19.35 -13.60 37.74
C GLN A 86 -20.74 -14.04 38.22
N GLN A 87 -21.53 -14.72 37.40
CA GLN A 87 -22.85 -15.24 37.80
C GLN A 87 -22.71 -16.31 38.89
N VAL A 88 -21.77 -17.25 38.73
CA VAL A 88 -21.49 -18.27 39.76
C VAL A 88 -21.02 -17.63 41.07
N ALA A 89 -20.13 -16.64 41.00
CA ALA A 89 -19.66 -15.91 42.19
C ALA A 89 -20.78 -15.13 42.89
N ARG A 90 -21.69 -14.51 42.12
CA ARG A 90 -22.88 -13.83 42.66
C ARG A 90 -23.83 -14.80 43.34
N ALA A 91 -24.13 -15.94 42.71
CA ALA A 91 -24.99 -16.99 43.28
C ALA A 91 -24.43 -17.56 44.59
N LYS A 92 -23.12 -17.79 44.67
CA LYS A 92 -22.47 -18.24 45.93
C LYS A 92 -22.56 -17.21 47.05
N ARG A 93 -22.50 -15.91 46.73
CA ARG A 93 -22.62 -14.82 47.71
C ARG A 93 -24.05 -14.66 48.24
N THR A 94 -25.08 -14.86 47.42
CA THR A 94 -26.47 -14.81 47.88
C THR A 94 -26.82 -15.98 48.77
N VAL A 95 -26.37 -17.20 48.46
CA VAL A 95 -26.61 -18.39 49.31
C VAL A 95 -25.95 -18.25 50.68
N LYS A 96 -24.72 -17.70 50.75
CA LYS A 96 -24.02 -17.46 52.02
C LYS A 96 -24.62 -16.33 52.88
N LYS A 97 -25.48 -15.48 52.32
CA LYS A 97 -26.17 -14.40 53.05
C LYS A 97 -27.55 -14.83 53.56
N ALA A 98 -28.10 -15.91 53.02
CA ALA A 98 -29.41 -16.47 53.39
C ALA A 98 -29.32 -17.66 54.37
N ALA A 99 -28.11 -18.15 54.63
CA ALA A 99 -27.77 -19.11 55.68
C ALA A 99 -27.12 -18.37 56.86
#